data_AF-A0A927V4Z8-F1
#
_entry.id   AF-A0A927V4Z8-F1
#
_cell.length_a   1.000
_cell.length_b   1.000
_cell.length_c   1.000
_cell.angle_alpha   90.00
_cell.angle_beta   90.00
_cell.angle_gamma   90.00
#
_symmetry.space_group_name_H-M   'P 1'
#
loop_
_entity.id
_entity.type
_entity.pdbx_description
1 polymer ?
#
loop_
_entity_poly.entity_id
_entity_poly.type
_entity_poly.pdbx_seq_one_letter_code
_entity_poly.pdbx_strand_id
1 'polypeptide(L)'
;MKILYYTWGENSKEDMLYTFRKMNLDVTEWSLRPTDYDNDLEFCRQLKKKIEEEKVDVIFSFDFIPVISRCIKEMNEQDNTDIIYISWIYDCPHTTLFSPYAMYEKNYIFVFDKMQCNKLWGLGYTNVYYMPLAVNTDRLNKQLQLPNRIGQGDIKVSFIGSLYENNFYDKINYLPDYIRGYISGIMESQKKLYGCNIVETLLEDKVVNEVGKYVSAPLGAGYKAGLRELLADMINAKITSDERISMLGKVSEVYGLTLCTGSDKKLVSKAKHAGYVSYEEGMPKIFRDSAININITLRSIESGIPLRALDIMGAGGFLLSNYQPELAEYFEDGKEAVLFGSEEDLLDKIGFYLEHDELRREIAYNGWKKVQEQFGYEYVVTQILKIVGKY
;
A
#
# COMPACT_ATOMS: atom_id res chain seq x y z
N MET A 1 -24.43 -14.35 -7.91
CA MET A 1 -23.09 -14.09 -8.45
C MET A 1 -22.12 -14.97 -7.71
N LYS A 2 -21.34 -15.78 -8.43
CA LYS A 2 -20.25 -16.58 -7.89
C LYS A 2 -18.92 -15.84 -8.05
N ILE A 3 -18.24 -15.60 -6.94
CA ILE A 3 -16.92 -14.95 -6.89
C ILE A 3 -15.83 -16.01 -6.79
N LEU A 4 -14.85 -15.95 -7.67
CA LEU A 4 -13.57 -16.65 -7.51
C LEU A 4 -12.55 -15.67 -6.93
N TYR A 5 -12.18 -15.86 -5.68
CA TYR A 5 -11.14 -15.05 -5.04
C TYR A 5 -9.77 -15.65 -5.36
N TYR A 6 -8.99 -14.94 -6.18
CA TYR A 6 -7.60 -15.28 -6.46
C TYR A 6 -6.70 -14.72 -5.38
N THR A 7 -5.89 -15.59 -4.78
CA THR A 7 -4.87 -15.24 -3.80
C THR A 7 -3.49 -15.67 -4.23
N TRP A 8 -2.51 -14.79 -4.00
CA TRP A 8 -1.10 -15.08 -4.12
C TRP A 8 -0.42 -15.23 -2.75
N GLY A 9 -1.20 -15.25 -1.67
CA GLY A 9 -0.73 -15.34 -0.29
C GLY A 9 -0.55 -13.98 0.37
N GLU A 10 -1.28 -12.96 -0.09
CA GLU A 10 -1.30 -11.61 0.47
C GLU A 10 -1.81 -11.57 1.92
N ASN A 11 -1.36 -10.57 2.68
CA ASN A 11 -1.74 -10.40 4.08
C ASN A 11 -3.25 -10.16 4.29
N SER A 12 -3.94 -9.61 3.28
CA SER A 12 -5.36 -9.29 3.33
C SER A 12 -6.29 -10.48 3.04
N LYS A 13 -5.72 -11.65 2.69
CA LYS A 13 -6.45 -12.84 2.24
C LYS A 13 -7.57 -13.27 3.20
N GLU A 14 -7.20 -13.53 4.45
CA GLU A 14 -8.16 -14.03 5.46
C GLU A 14 -9.22 -12.98 5.79
N ASP A 15 -8.82 -11.70 5.84
CA ASP A 15 -9.73 -10.59 6.12
C ASP A 15 -10.77 -10.38 5.00
N MET A 16 -10.36 -10.53 3.74
CA MET A 16 -11.24 -10.41 2.58
C MET A 16 -12.19 -11.61 2.47
N LEU A 17 -11.68 -12.85 2.63
CA LEU A 17 -12.51 -14.06 2.65
C LEU A 17 -13.52 -14.03 3.80
N TYR A 18 -13.12 -13.57 4.99
CA TYR A 18 -14.02 -13.35 6.12
C TYR A 18 -15.14 -12.38 5.73
N THR A 19 -14.79 -11.25 5.12
CA THR A 19 -15.74 -10.21 4.73
C THR A 19 -16.75 -10.73 3.70
N PHE A 20 -16.29 -11.41 2.64
CA PHE A 20 -17.20 -11.98 1.64
C PHE A 20 -18.20 -12.96 2.26
N ARG A 21 -17.73 -13.85 3.14
CA ARG A 21 -18.61 -14.80 3.85
C ARG A 21 -19.59 -14.09 4.78
N LYS A 22 -19.14 -13.05 5.51
CA LYS A 22 -20.00 -12.25 6.39
C LYS A 22 -21.11 -11.52 5.61
N MET A 23 -20.79 -11.06 4.40
CA MET A 23 -21.75 -10.44 3.48
C MET A 23 -22.67 -11.45 2.76
N ASN A 24 -22.60 -12.74 3.10
CA ASN A 24 -23.33 -13.83 2.43
C ASN A 24 -23.06 -13.92 0.91
N LEU A 25 -21.87 -13.53 0.47
CA LEU A 25 -21.45 -13.66 -0.92
C LEU A 25 -20.93 -15.08 -1.18
N ASP A 26 -21.32 -15.64 -2.33
CA ASP A 26 -20.88 -16.97 -2.74
C ASP A 26 -19.46 -16.89 -3.31
N VAL A 27 -18.46 -17.25 -2.49
CA VAL A 27 -17.04 -17.13 -2.80
C VAL A 27 -16.32 -18.48 -2.73
N THR A 28 -15.49 -18.75 -3.74
CA THR A 28 -14.53 -19.86 -3.75
C THR A 28 -13.11 -19.29 -3.83
N GLU A 29 -12.21 -19.75 -2.96
CA GLU A 29 -10.78 -19.40 -2.99
C GLU A 29 -10.05 -20.21 -4.06
N TRP A 30 -9.11 -19.58 -4.76
CA TRP A 30 -8.19 -20.25 -5.67
C TRP A 30 -6.80 -19.61 -5.63
N SER A 31 -5.77 -20.46 -5.65
CA SER A 31 -4.38 -20.02 -5.67
C SER A 31 -3.57 -20.86 -6.65
N LEU A 32 -2.87 -20.16 -7.53
CA LEU A 32 -1.88 -20.72 -8.43
C LEU A 32 -0.86 -19.62 -8.71
N ARG A 33 0.43 -19.90 -8.53
CA ARG A 33 1.48 -18.92 -8.83
C ARG A 33 1.74 -18.92 -10.34
N PRO A 34 1.57 -17.79 -11.05
CA PRO A 34 1.95 -17.70 -12.45
C PRO A 34 3.47 -17.82 -12.59
N THR A 35 3.90 -18.55 -13.62
CA THR A 35 5.31 -18.62 -14.02
C THR A 35 5.73 -17.39 -14.83
N ASP A 36 4.78 -16.77 -15.52
CA ASP A 36 4.91 -15.51 -16.25
C ASP A 36 3.62 -14.69 -16.07
N TYR A 37 3.75 -13.41 -15.75
CA TYR A 37 2.61 -12.55 -15.43
C TYR A 37 1.80 -12.11 -16.65
N ASP A 38 2.32 -12.30 -17.86
CA ASP A 38 1.66 -11.95 -19.11
C ASP A 38 1.32 -13.22 -19.92
N ASN A 39 2.22 -14.20 -20.00
CA ASN A 39 2.15 -15.34 -20.91
C ASN A 39 2.31 -16.70 -20.23
N ASP A 40 1.35 -17.07 -19.38
CA ASP A 40 1.27 -18.42 -18.80
C ASP A 40 0.04 -19.20 -19.32
N LEU A 41 0.28 -20.13 -20.25
CA LEU A 41 -0.77 -20.96 -20.85
C LEU A 41 -1.34 -22.00 -19.89
N GLU A 42 -0.50 -22.58 -19.03
CA GLU A 42 -0.93 -23.59 -18.08
C GLU A 42 -1.78 -22.96 -16.97
N PHE A 43 -1.41 -21.75 -16.52
CA PHE A 43 -2.24 -20.94 -15.65
C PHE A 43 -3.62 -20.69 -16.26
N CYS A 44 -3.70 -20.24 -17.53
CA CYS A 44 -4.99 -20.03 -18.19
C CYS A 44 -5.83 -21.29 -18.30
N ARG A 45 -5.20 -22.44 -18.61
CA ARG A 45 -5.91 -23.73 -18.69
C ARG A 45 -6.54 -24.11 -17.36
N GLN A 46 -5.81 -23.93 -16.26
CA GLN A 46 -6.32 -24.23 -14.91
C GLN A 46 -7.38 -23.23 -14.45
N LEU A 47 -7.20 -21.95 -14.75
CA LEU A 47 -8.18 -20.91 -14.45
C LEU A 47 -9.50 -21.18 -15.20
N LYS A 48 -9.45 -21.45 -16.52
CA LYS A 48 -10.62 -21.79 -17.32
C LYS A 48 -11.38 -22.98 -16.74
N LYS A 49 -10.67 -24.07 -16.42
CA LYS A 49 -11.26 -25.25 -15.78
C LYS A 49 -11.98 -24.87 -14.48
N LYS A 50 -11.35 -24.05 -13.62
CA LYS A 50 -11.93 -23.64 -12.34
C LYS A 50 -13.19 -22.77 -12.52
N ILE A 51 -13.18 -21.87 -13.50
CA ILE A 51 -14.32 -21.02 -13.86
C ILE A 51 -15.51 -21.89 -14.30
N GLU A 52 -15.28 -22.87 -15.17
CA GLU A 52 -16.32 -23.76 -15.69
C GLU A 52 -16.91 -24.68 -14.59
N GLU A 53 -16.06 -25.26 -13.75
CA GLU A 53 -16.46 -26.16 -12.66
C GLU A 53 -17.33 -25.45 -11.61
N GLU A 54 -16.95 -24.23 -11.25
CA GLU A 54 -17.61 -23.46 -10.18
C GLU A 54 -18.70 -22.50 -10.71
N LYS A 55 -18.83 -22.35 -12.04
CA LYS A 55 -19.71 -21.38 -12.70
C LYS A 55 -19.45 -19.95 -12.23
N VAL A 56 -18.19 -19.52 -12.33
CA VAL A 56 -17.72 -18.21 -11.87
C VAL A 56 -18.27 -17.08 -12.73
N ASP A 57 -18.80 -16.03 -12.09
CA ASP A 57 -19.24 -14.80 -12.74
C ASP A 57 -18.20 -13.68 -12.62
N VAL A 58 -17.49 -13.64 -11.49
CA VAL A 58 -16.54 -12.58 -11.13
C VAL A 58 -15.28 -13.17 -10.55
N ILE A 59 -14.14 -12.67 -10.98
CA ILE A 59 -12.84 -12.93 -10.36
C ILE A 59 -12.45 -11.70 -9.54
N PHE A 60 -11.99 -11.91 -8.31
CA PHE A 60 -11.50 -10.85 -7.44
C PHE A 60 -10.06 -11.16 -7.03
N SER A 61 -9.16 -10.18 -7.14
CA SER A 61 -7.82 -10.25 -6.54
C SER A 61 -7.44 -8.94 -5.85
N PHE A 62 -6.57 -9.04 -4.86
CA PHE A 62 -5.71 -7.90 -4.57
C PHE A 62 -4.59 -7.82 -5.59
N ASP A 63 -4.30 -6.59 -5.99
CA ASP A 63 -3.42 -6.22 -7.07
C ASP A 63 -3.86 -6.78 -8.44
N PHE A 64 -3.44 -6.11 -9.51
CA PHE A 64 -3.77 -6.52 -10.86
C PHE A 64 -2.80 -7.59 -11.36
N ILE A 65 -3.34 -8.72 -11.83
CA ILE A 65 -2.59 -9.86 -12.34
C ILE A 65 -2.88 -9.99 -13.85
N PRO A 66 -1.99 -9.56 -14.75
CA PRO A 66 -2.32 -9.42 -16.16
C PRO A 66 -2.74 -10.72 -16.84
N VAL A 67 -2.10 -11.84 -16.49
CA VAL A 67 -2.45 -13.15 -17.05
C VAL A 67 -3.90 -13.53 -16.76
N ILE A 68 -4.46 -13.17 -15.59
CA ILE A 68 -5.89 -13.38 -15.30
C ILE A 68 -6.75 -12.62 -16.32
N SER A 69 -6.46 -11.33 -16.53
CA SER A 69 -7.18 -10.51 -17.51
C SER A 69 -7.06 -11.05 -18.94
N ARG A 70 -5.86 -11.47 -19.35
CA ARG A 70 -5.64 -12.11 -20.65
C ARG A 70 -6.51 -13.37 -20.82
N CYS A 71 -6.48 -14.28 -19.85
CA CYS A 71 -7.26 -15.52 -19.94
C CYS A 71 -8.77 -15.20 -20.02
N ILE A 72 -9.26 -14.25 -19.23
CA ILE A 72 -10.68 -13.86 -19.22
C ILE A 72 -11.08 -13.24 -20.56
N LYS A 73 -10.23 -12.37 -21.13
CA LYS A 73 -10.47 -11.79 -22.46
C LYS A 73 -10.59 -12.88 -23.51
N GLU A 74 -9.66 -13.83 -23.55
CA GLU A 74 -9.69 -14.95 -24.49
C GLU A 74 -10.96 -15.80 -24.33
N MET A 75 -11.36 -16.10 -23.08
CA MET A 75 -12.58 -16.87 -22.80
C MET A 75 -13.85 -16.12 -23.21
N ASN A 76 -13.98 -14.84 -22.85
CA ASN A 76 -15.13 -14.03 -23.22
C ASN A 76 -15.27 -13.90 -24.75
N GLU A 77 -14.15 -13.80 -25.48
CA GLU A 77 -14.14 -13.72 -26.95
C GLU A 77 -14.44 -15.07 -27.63
N GLN A 78 -13.91 -16.19 -27.09
CA GLN A 78 -14.00 -17.52 -27.73
C GLN A 78 -15.23 -18.32 -27.30
N ASP A 79 -15.56 -18.28 -26.01
CA ASP A 79 -16.60 -19.11 -25.39
C ASP A 79 -17.90 -18.33 -25.16
N ASN A 80 -17.96 -17.05 -25.57
CA ASN A 80 -19.10 -16.14 -25.41
C ASN A 80 -19.57 -16.05 -23.94
N THR A 81 -18.61 -15.98 -23.01
CA THR A 81 -18.84 -15.72 -21.58
C THR A 81 -18.83 -14.22 -21.28
N ASP A 82 -19.29 -13.84 -20.08
CA ASP A 82 -19.30 -12.44 -19.61
C ASP A 82 -18.67 -12.30 -18.22
N ILE A 83 -17.45 -12.82 -18.07
CA ILE A 83 -16.74 -12.83 -16.80
C ILE A 83 -16.10 -11.46 -16.56
N ILE A 84 -16.27 -10.94 -15.34
CA ILE A 84 -15.69 -9.67 -14.89
C ILE A 84 -14.47 -9.94 -14.01
N TYR A 85 -13.42 -9.14 -14.17
CA TYR A 85 -12.25 -9.16 -13.31
C TYR A 85 -12.20 -7.90 -12.45
N ILE A 86 -12.28 -8.06 -11.13
CA ILE A 86 -12.09 -7.00 -10.15
C ILE A 86 -10.70 -7.14 -9.55
N SER A 87 -9.90 -6.07 -9.61
CA SER A 87 -8.62 -6.00 -8.92
C SER A 87 -8.56 -4.78 -8.02
N TRP A 88 -8.21 -4.96 -6.75
CA TRP A 88 -8.04 -3.85 -5.81
C TRP A 88 -6.57 -3.71 -5.43
N ILE A 89 -5.97 -2.61 -5.85
CA ILE A 89 -4.54 -2.35 -5.72
C ILE A 89 -4.25 -1.86 -4.32
N TYR A 90 -3.27 -2.46 -3.65
CA TYR A 90 -2.74 -1.93 -2.39
C TYR A 90 -1.25 -1.59 -2.44
N ASP A 91 -0.54 -1.97 -3.50
CA ASP A 91 0.84 -1.58 -3.74
C ASP A 91 0.94 -0.33 -4.62
N CYS A 92 1.88 0.56 -4.28
CA CYS A 92 2.19 1.72 -5.11
C CYS A 92 3.71 1.99 -5.04
N PRO A 93 4.44 1.88 -6.17
CA PRO A 93 3.95 1.66 -7.53
C PRO A 93 3.46 0.22 -7.76
N HIS A 94 2.61 0.01 -8.77
CA HIS A 94 2.23 -1.33 -9.23
C HIS A 94 2.34 -1.43 -10.75
N THR A 95 3.47 -1.95 -11.24
CA THR A 95 3.86 -1.90 -12.65
C THR A 95 2.95 -2.70 -13.58
N THR A 96 2.28 -3.73 -13.07
CA THR A 96 1.38 -4.57 -13.89
C THR A 96 0.13 -3.82 -14.35
N LEU A 97 -0.22 -2.69 -13.72
CA LEU A 97 -1.27 -1.79 -14.18
C LEU A 97 -1.01 -1.27 -15.60
N PHE A 98 0.25 -1.22 -16.01
CA PHE A 98 0.66 -0.77 -17.34
C PHE A 98 0.75 -1.90 -18.37
N SER A 99 0.36 -3.13 -18.01
CA SER A 99 0.24 -4.24 -18.96
C SER A 99 -0.82 -3.92 -20.04
N PRO A 100 -0.64 -4.36 -21.29
CA PRO A 100 -1.63 -4.15 -22.36
C PRO A 100 -3.01 -4.75 -22.03
N TYR A 101 -3.08 -5.76 -21.16
CA TYR A 101 -4.34 -6.38 -20.76
C TYR A 101 -5.14 -5.56 -19.75
N ALA A 102 -4.52 -4.60 -19.07
CA ALA A 102 -5.19 -3.81 -18.03
C ALA A 102 -6.34 -2.94 -18.58
N MET A 103 -6.29 -2.56 -19.85
CA MET A 103 -7.32 -1.77 -20.53
C MET A 103 -8.52 -2.60 -21.04
N TYR A 104 -8.51 -3.91 -20.83
CA TYR A 104 -9.65 -4.74 -21.21
C TYR A 104 -10.92 -4.28 -20.47
N GLU A 105 -12.01 -4.08 -21.20
CA GLU A 105 -13.26 -3.46 -20.70
C GLU A 105 -13.99 -4.27 -19.63
N LYS A 106 -13.63 -5.54 -19.40
CA LYS A 106 -14.17 -6.34 -18.29
C LYS A 106 -13.28 -6.32 -17.04
N ASN A 107 -12.19 -5.57 -17.06
CA ASN A 107 -11.43 -5.26 -15.85
C ASN A 107 -12.07 -4.07 -15.13
N TYR A 108 -12.21 -4.18 -13.81
CA TYR A 108 -12.56 -3.10 -12.90
C TYR A 108 -11.42 -2.97 -11.89
N ILE A 109 -10.61 -1.94 -12.05
CA ILE A 109 -9.38 -1.74 -11.28
C ILE A 109 -9.62 -0.65 -10.25
N PHE A 110 -9.46 -0.97 -8.98
CA PHE A 110 -9.63 -0.05 -7.86
C PHE A 110 -8.27 0.34 -7.30
N VAL A 111 -7.95 1.63 -7.30
CA VAL A 111 -6.64 2.18 -6.92
C VAL A 111 -6.78 3.08 -5.69
N PHE A 112 -5.95 2.87 -4.68
CA PHE A 112 -6.04 3.61 -3.41
C PHE A 112 -5.34 4.97 -3.39
N ASP A 113 -4.55 5.26 -4.42
CA ASP A 113 -3.85 6.54 -4.58
C ASP A 113 -4.51 7.34 -5.71
N LYS A 114 -5.07 8.51 -5.38
CA LYS A 114 -5.77 9.37 -6.34
C LYS A 114 -4.85 9.85 -7.47
N MET A 115 -3.58 10.11 -7.19
CA MET A 115 -2.63 10.56 -8.21
C MET A 115 -2.35 9.45 -9.23
N GLN A 116 -2.15 8.22 -8.79
CA GLN A 116 -2.03 7.06 -9.67
C GLN A 116 -3.32 6.83 -10.46
N CYS A 117 -4.49 6.96 -9.82
CA CYS A 117 -5.79 6.87 -10.49
C CYS A 117 -5.93 7.92 -11.61
N ASN A 118 -5.61 9.18 -11.32
CA ASN A 118 -5.61 10.27 -12.30
C ASN A 118 -4.64 10.03 -13.46
N LYS A 119 -3.45 9.49 -13.17
CA LYS A 119 -2.45 9.12 -14.17
C LYS A 119 -3.01 8.05 -15.12
N LEU A 120 -3.64 7.01 -14.59
CA LEU A 120 -4.27 5.96 -15.41
C LEU A 120 -5.42 6.51 -16.26
N TRP A 121 -6.27 7.39 -15.72
CA TRP A 121 -7.30 8.07 -16.52
C TRP A 121 -6.70 8.92 -17.65
N GLY A 122 -5.61 9.65 -17.38
CA GLY A 122 -4.88 10.40 -18.39
C GLY A 122 -4.29 9.53 -19.51
N LEU A 123 -3.98 8.26 -19.20
CA LEU A 123 -3.53 7.26 -20.17
C LEU A 123 -4.68 6.57 -20.94
N GLY A 124 -5.94 6.91 -20.66
CA GLY A 124 -7.13 6.42 -21.35
C GLY A 124 -7.77 5.18 -20.73
N TYR A 125 -7.46 4.83 -19.48
CA TYR A 125 -8.14 3.73 -18.78
C TYR A 125 -9.57 4.13 -18.43
N THR A 126 -10.55 3.31 -18.79
CA THR A 126 -11.98 3.63 -18.63
C THR A 126 -12.60 3.03 -17.38
N ASN A 127 -12.16 1.85 -16.95
CA ASN A 127 -12.68 1.14 -15.77
C ASN A 127 -11.67 1.11 -14.62
N VAL A 128 -11.03 2.26 -14.38
CA VAL A 128 -10.20 2.50 -13.20
C VAL A 128 -10.99 3.41 -12.26
N TYR A 129 -10.99 3.07 -10.97
CA TYR A 129 -11.75 3.78 -9.96
C TYR A 129 -10.87 4.02 -8.74
N TYR A 130 -11.00 5.21 -8.17
CA TYR A 130 -10.38 5.49 -6.89
C TYR A 130 -11.13 4.75 -5.77
N MET A 131 -10.41 4.06 -4.90
CA MET A 131 -10.96 3.40 -3.71
C MET A 131 -9.90 3.27 -2.61
N PRO A 132 -10.05 3.96 -1.46
CA PRO A 132 -9.14 3.80 -0.33
C PRO A 132 -9.05 2.35 0.13
N LEU A 133 -7.94 1.98 0.76
CA LEU A 133 -7.79 0.66 1.41
C LEU A 133 -8.73 0.50 2.61
N ALA A 134 -8.86 -0.72 3.10
CA ALA A 134 -9.72 -1.04 4.24
C ALA A 134 -9.05 -2.01 5.20
N VAL A 135 -9.64 -2.13 6.40
CA VAL A 135 -9.23 -3.09 7.43
C VAL A 135 -10.41 -3.91 7.91
N ASN A 136 -10.12 -5.09 8.48
CA ASN A 136 -11.14 -5.93 9.11
C ASN A 136 -11.39 -5.46 10.54
N THR A 137 -12.29 -4.49 10.64
CA THR A 137 -12.65 -3.85 11.90
C THR A 137 -13.24 -4.83 12.91
N ASP A 138 -14.02 -5.80 12.46
CA ASP A 138 -14.57 -6.88 13.28
C ASP A 138 -13.50 -7.74 13.95
N ARG A 139 -12.51 -8.20 13.18
CA ARG A 139 -11.40 -8.99 13.70
C ARG A 139 -10.62 -8.18 14.72
N LEU A 140 -10.24 -6.95 14.36
CA LEU A 140 -9.47 -6.07 15.22
C LEU A 140 -10.21 -5.81 16.54
N ASN A 141 -11.49 -5.47 16.50
CA ASN A 141 -12.28 -5.21 17.70
C ASN A 141 -12.36 -6.44 18.62
N LYS A 142 -12.61 -7.63 18.06
CA LYS A 142 -12.68 -8.89 18.83
C LYS A 142 -11.33 -9.27 19.44
N GLN A 143 -10.27 -9.22 18.63
CA GLN A 143 -8.91 -9.60 19.02
C GLN A 143 -8.34 -8.66 20.10
N LEU A 144 -8.66 -7.38 20.00
CA LEU A 144 -8.07 -6.34 20.83
C LEU A 144 -8.97 -5.85 21.96
N GLN A 145 -10.21 -6.33 22.02
CA GLN A 145 -11.23 -5.94 23.00
C GLN A 145 -11.56 -4.42 22.93
N LEU A 146 -11.72 -3.91 21.71
CA LEU A 146 -12.04 -2.50 21.46
C LEU A 146 -13.55 -2.25 21.63
N PRO A 147 -13.97 -1.04 22.06
CA PRO A 147 -13.15 0.15 22.32
C PRO A 147 -12.49 0.19 23.72
N ASN A 148 -12.72 -0.81 24.57
CA ASN A 148 -12.37 -0.76 26.00
C ASN A 148 -10.86 -0.62 26.29
N ARG A 149 -10.00 -0.93 25.32
CA ARG A 149 -8.53 -0.89 25.45
C ARG A 149 -7.84 0.15 24.57
N ILE A 150 -8.58 1.09 23.98
CA ILE A 150 -7.99 2.14 23.13
C ILE A 150 -6.97 2.98 23.92
N GLY A 151 -5.79 3.15 23.32
CA GLY A 151 -4.68 3.91 23.90
C GLY A 151 -4.11 3.35 25.22
N GLN A 152 -4.40 2.09 25.55
CA GLN A 152 -3.82 1.40 26.71
C GLN A 152 -2.63 0.54 26.28
N GLY A 153 -1.44 0.86 26.78
CA GLY A 153 -0.25 0.05 26.53
C GLY A 153 1.03 0.64 27.10
N ASP A 154 2.10 -0.17 27.08
CA ASP A 154 3.37 0.13 27.73
C ASP A 154 4.50 0.51 26.74
N ILE A 155 4.25 0.41 25.43
CA ILE A 155 5.25 0.77 24.42
C ILE A 155 5.17 2.28 24.21
N LYS A 156 6.24 3.04 24.45
CA LYS A 156 6.22 4.50 24.26
C LYS A 156 6.06 4.90 22.79
N VAL A 157 6.98 4.45 21.94
CA VAL A 157 6.98 4.76 20.51
C VAL A 157 7.32 3.49 19.74
N SER A 158 6.56 3.20 18.70
CA SER A 158 6.82 2.07 17.80
C SER A 158 6.84 2.48 16.33
N PHE A 159 7.56 1.69 15.55
CA PHE A 159 7.44 1.64 14.11
C PHE A 159 7.43 0.18 13.67
N ILE A 160 6.50 -0.16 12.76
CA ILE A 160 6.41 -1.50 12.16
C ILE A 160 6.55 -1.39 10.65
N GLY A 161 7.60 -1.97 10.06
CA GLY A 161 7.75 -2.02 8.61
C GLY A 161 9.19 -2.19 8.14
N SER A 162 9.34 -2.45 6.85
CA SER A 162 10.65 -2.44 6.16
C SER A 162 11.30 -1.06 6.22
N LEU A 163 12.62 -0.98 6.20
CA LEU A 163 13.35 0.27 6.01
C LEU A 163 13.64 0.57 4.54
N TYR A 164 13.27 -0.32 3.61
CA TYR A 164 13.53 -0.19 2.16
C TYR A 164 15.03 -0.02 1.81
N GLU A 165 15.92 -0.54 2.64
CA GLU A 165 17.38 -0.48 2.43
C GLU A 165 17.84 -1.30 1.22
N ASN A 166 17.10 -2.37 0.87
CA ASN A 166 17.40 -3.24 -0.27
C ASN A 166 16.77 -2.75 -1.59
N ASN A 167 16.67 -1.42 -1.76
CA ASN A 167 16.08 -0.79 -2.94
C ASN A 167 16.95 -0.99 -4.19
N PHE A 168 16.34 -0.81 -5.37
CA PHE A 168 17.02 -1.01 -6.65
C PHE A 168 17.99 0.11 -7.01
N TYR A 169 17.80 1.33 -6.49
CA TYR A 169 18.72 2.45 -6.72
C TYR A 169 20.11 2.17 -6.14
N ASP A 170 20.17 1.64 -4.90
CA ASP A 170 21.43 1.28 -4.24
C ASP A 170 22.15 0.08 -4.92
N LYS A 171 21.49 -0.61 -5.86
CA LYS A 171 22.08 -1.69 -6.68
C LYS A 171 22.72 -1.18 -7.98
N ILE A 172 22.61 0.12 -8.29
CA ILE A 172 23.23 0.70 -9.48
C ILE A 172 24.75 0.80 -9.25
N ASN A 173 25.52 -0.05 -9.93
CA ASN A 173 26.97 -0.14 -9.75
C ASN A 173 27.72 1.13 -10.21
N TYR A 174 27.20 1.83 -11.21
CA TYR A 174 27.86 2.99 -11.81
C TYR A 174 26.86 3.97 -12.41
N LEU A 175 27.10 5.26 -12.16
CA LEU A 175 26.52 6.40 -12.85
C LEU A 175 27.61 7.47 -13.03
N PRO A 176 27.63 8.20 -14.16
CA PRO A 176 28.48 9.38 -14.33
C PRO A 176 28.27 10.42 -13.22
N ASP A 177 29.32 11.14 -12.84
CA ASP A 177 29.28 12.07 -11.69
C ASP A 177 28.19 13.13 -11.81
N TYR A 178 27.99 13.69 -13.01
CA TYR A 178 26.92 14.64 -13.26
C TYR A 178 25.53 14.03 -13.01
N ILE A 179 25.28 12.81 -13.51
CA ILE A 179 24.00 12.11 -13.34
C ILE A 179 23.76 11.79 -11.88
N ARG A 180 24.79 11.33 -11.17
CA ARG A 180 24.73 11.08 -9.72
C ARG A 180 24.39 12.35 -8.95
N GLY A 181 25.09 13.46 -9.22
CA GLY A 181 24.83 14.75 -8.58
C GLY A 181 23.43 15.30 -8.89
N TYR A 182 22.96 15.12 -10.13
CA TYR A 182 21.61 15.50 -10.57
C TYR A 182 20.53 14.76 -9.77
N ILE A 183 20.63 13.42 -9.70
CA ILE A 183 19.67 12.60 -8.96
C ILE A 183 19.73 12.92 -7.45
N SER A 184 20.93 13.07 -6.88
CA SER A 184 21.08 13.48 -5.48
C SER A 184 20.41 14.84 -5.21
N GLY A 185 20.52 15.81 -6.12
CA GLY A 185 19.84 17.10 -6.01
C GLY A 185 18.32 16.97 -5.97
N ILE A 186 17.75 16.10 -6.80
CA ILE A 186 16.31 15.77 -6.77
C ILE A 186 15.93 15.15 -5.43
N MET A 187 16.69 14.16 -4.96
CA MET A 187 16.43 13.45 -3.71
C MET A 187 16.44 14.40 -2.50
N GLU A 188 17.46 15.24 -2.37
CA GLU A 188 17.57 16.20 -1.27
C GLU A 188 16.51 17.31 -1.33
N SER A 189 16.02 17.63 -2.53
CA SER A 189 14.89 18.55 -2.70
C SER A 189 13.57 17.89 -2.28
N GLN A 190 13.32 16.66 -2.72
CA GLN A 190 12.11 15.91 -2.39
C GLN A 190 11.96 15.66 -0.88
N LYS A 191 13.06 15.39 -0.15
CA LYS A 191 13.05 15.21 1.31
C LYS A 191 12.51 16.42 2.08
N LYS A 192 12.52 17.61 1.48
CA LYS A 192 12.00 18.86 2.08
C LYS A 192 10.55 19.15 1.72
N LEU A 193 9.95 18.34 0.85
CA LEU A 193 8.61 18.57 0.30
C LEU A 193 7.68 17.45 0.75
N TYR A 194 6.54 17.85 1.31
CA TYR A 194 5.43 16.95 1.66
C TYR A 194 4.19 17.39 0.91
N GLY A 195 3.34 16.43 0.52
CA GLY A 195 2.14 16.70 -0.26
C GLY A 195 2.34 16.82 -1.77
N CYS A 196 3.57 16.65 -2.26
CA CYS A 196 3.85 16.52 -3.68
C CYS A 196 5.05 15.60 -3.94
N ASN A 197 5.09 15.02 -5.14
CA ASN A 197 6.22 14.26 -5.66
C ASN A 197 6.79 14.95 -6.91
N ILE A 198 8.04 15.40 -6.83
CA ILE A 198 8.75 16.08 -7.91
C ILE A 198 9.72 15.17 -8.66
N VAL A 199 9.90 13.92 -8.22
CA VAL A 199 10.93 13.01 -8.72
C VAL A 199 10.72 12.72 -10.20
N GLU A 200 9.56 12.18 -10.59
CA GLU A 200 9.29 11.84 -11.99
C GLU A 200 9.33 13.06 -12.91
N THR A 201 8.78 14.18 -12.43
CA THR A 201 8.69 15.45 -13.17
C THR A 201 10.06 16.03 -13.48
N LEU A 202 11.00 15.95 -12.53
CA LEU A 202 12.34 16.53 -12.68
C LEU A 202 13.33 15.60 -13.39
N LEU A 203 12.97 14.36 -13.72
CA LEU A 203 13.84 13.51 -14.53
C LEU A 203 13.84 14.03 -15.98
N GLU A 204 14.92 14.61 -16.49
CA GLU A 204 14.97 14.98 -17.91
C GLU A 204 15.19 13.76 -18.82
N ASP A 205 14.70 13.78 -20.07
CA ASP A 205 14.87 12.66 -21.01
C ASP A 205 16.34 12.27 -21.20
N LYS A 206 17.24 13.27 -21.24
CA LYS A 206 18.69 13.03 -21.33
C LYS A 206 19.23 12.24 -20.13
N VAL A 207 18.69 12.47 -18.94
CA VAL A 207 19.08 11.77 -17.70
C VAL A 207 18.52 10.35 -17.71
N VAL A 208 17.24 10.20 -18.05
CA VAL A 208 16.57 8.90 -18.15
C VAL A 208 17.29 8.00 -19.17
N ASN A 209 17.60 8.53 -20.36
CA ASN A 209 18.30 7.80 -21.40
C ASN A 209 19.74 7.44 -21.00
N GLU A 210 20.42 8.29 -20.24
CA GLU A 210 21.77 7.99 -19.74
C GLU A 210 21.74 6.87 -18.70
N VAL A 211 20.81 6.93 -17.74
CA VAL A 211 20.63 5.88 -16.73
C VAL A 211 20.24 4.54 -17.37
N GLY A 212 19.42 4.57 -18.43
CA GLY A 212 19.02 3.38 -19.17
C GLY A 212 20.16 2.57 -19.79
N LYS A 213 21.37 3.16 -19.91
CA LYS A 213 22.57 2.43 -20.35
C LYS A 213 23.17 1.53 -19.26
N TYR A 214 22.83 1.79 -18.00
CA TYR A 214 23.41 1.14 -16.83
C TYR A 214 22.39 0.29 -16.05
N VAL A 215 21.09 0.49 -16.30
CA VAL A 215 20.00 -0.20 -15.63
C VAL A 215 19.19 -0.98 -16.65
N SER A 216 19.00 -2.27 -16.41
CA SER A 216 18.07 -3.10 -17.19
C SER A 216 16.69 -3.04 -16.57
N ALA A 217 15.70 -2.58 -17.34
CA ALA A 217 14.29 -2.64 -16.95
C ALA A 217 13.73 -4.03 -17.28
N PRO A 218 13.18 -4.77 -16.30
CA PRO A 218 12.64 -6.11 -16.54
C PRO A 218 11.24 -6.11 -17.16
N LEU A 219 10.78 -5.00 -17.75
CA LEU A 219 9.44 -4.93 -18.33
C LEU A 219 9.38 -5.66 -19.67
N GLY A 220 8.33 -6.48 -19.86
CA GLY A 220 8.06 -7.16 -21.12
C GLY A 220 7.75 -6.19 -22.25
N ALA A 221 7.95 -6.63 -23.50
CA ALA A 221 7.56 -5.86 -24.68
C ALA A 221 6.04 -5.55 -24.64
N GLY A 222 5.67 -4.28 -24.55
CA GLY A 222 4.27 -3.82 -24.59
C GLY A 222 3.74 -3.15 -23.31
N TYR A 223 4.52 -3.13 -22.22
CA TYR A 223 4.15 -2.33 -21.04
C TYR A 223 4.15 -0.84 -21.38
N LYS A 224 3.13 -0.14 -20.92
CA LYS A 224 3.04 1.33 -21.03
C LYS A 224 3.97 2.05 -20.07
N ALA A 225 4.45 1.38 -19.03
CA ALA A 225 5.34 1.97 -18.05
C ALA A 225 6.72 2.24 -18.68
N GLY A 226 7.17 3.49 -18.59
CA GLY A 226 8.44 3.92 -19.16
C GLY A 226 9.61 3.72 -18.20
N LEU A 227 10.83 3.69 -18.74
CA LEU A 227 12.07 3.72 -17.95
C LEU A 227 12.10 4.89 -16.94
N ARG A 228 11.47 6.02 -17.29
CA ARG A 228 11.30 7.20 -16.43
C ARG A 228 10.56 6.87 -15.13
N GLU A 229 9.46 6.14 -15.21
CA GLU A 229 8.63 5.79 -14.04
C GLU A 229 9.37 4.81 -13.14
N LEU A 230 9.96 3.76 -13.74
CA LEU A 230 10.80 2.82 -13.00
C LEU A 230 11.94 3.54 -12.27
N LEU A 231 12.61 4.49 -12.94
CA LEU A 231 13.67 5.28 -12.32
C LEU A 231 13.13 6.15 -11.18
N ALA A 232 11.98 6.78 -11.37
CA ALA A 232 11.33 7.57 -10.31
C ALA A 232 10.98 6.69 -9.10
N ASP A 233 10.45 5.49 -9.32
CA ASP A 233 10.14 4.51 -8.28
C ASP A 233 11.37 4.05 -7.50
N MET A 234 12.47 3.76 -8.22
CA MET A 234 13.76 3.43 -7.61
C MET A 234 14.26 4.56 -6.71
N ILE A 235 14.19 5.80 -7.18
CA ILE A 235 14.60 7.00 -6.45
C ILE A 235 13.67 7.24 -5.24
N ASN A 236 12.35 7.10 -5.41
CA ASN A 236 11.36 7.23 -4.33
C ASN A 236 11.58 6.21 -3.21
N ALA A 237 11.89 4.96 -3.55
CA ALA A 237 12.23 3.92 -2.57
C ALA A 237 13.52 4.28 -1.81
N LYS A 238 14.52 4.81 -2.50
CA LYS A 238 15.76 5.27 -1.88
C LYS A 238 15.54 6.45 -0.93
N ILE A 239 14.79 7.46 -1.35
CA ILE A 239 14.45 8.62 -0.51
C ILE A 239 13.76 8.14 0.77
N THR A 240 12.76 7.27 0.63
CA THR A 240 12.03 6.71 1.77
C THR A 240 12.95 5.95 2.73
N SER A 241 13.91 5.18 2.19
CA SER A 241 14.90 4.46 2.99
C SER A 241 15.74 5.42 3.82
N ASP A 242 16.31 6.44 3.20
CA ASP A 242 17.12 7.45 3.87
C ASP A 242 16.32 8.19 4.96
N GLU A 243 15.07 8.58 4.66
CA GLU A 243 14.19 9.27 5.60
C GLU A 243 13.82 8.38 6.78
N ARG A 244 13.39 7.13 6.54
CA ARG A 244 13.04 6.19 7.61
C ARG A 244 14.24 5.92 8.51
N ILE A 245 15.41 5.64 7.95
CA ILE A 245 16.61 5.38 8.74
C ILE A 245 17.00 6.61 9.58
N SER A 246 17.03 7.81 8.99
CA SER A 246 17.37 9.05 9.73
C SER A 246 16.37 9.33 10.84
N MET A 247 15.09 9.41 10.51
CA MET A 247 14.03 9.82 11.45
C MET A 247 13.93 8.81 12.60
N LEU A 248 13.86 7.52 12.29
CA LEU A 248 13.77 6.47 13.31
C LEU A 248 15.04 6.39 14.16
N GLY A 249 16.21 6.68 13.55
CA GLY A 249 17.48 6.88 14.26
C GLY A 249 17.35 7.95 15.35
N LYS A 250 16.94 9.15 14.98
CA LYS A 250 16.76 10.26 15.95
C LYS A 250 15.70 9.96 17.01
N VAL A 251 14.56 9.39 16.62
CA VAL A 251 13.51 8.98 17.57
C VAL A 251 14.05 7.97 18.58
N SER A 252 14.83 6.98 18.12
CA SER A 252 15.41 5.96 19.00
C SER A 252 16.39 6.57 20.02
N GLU A 253 17.08 7.65 19.66
CA GLU A 253 18.01 8.36 20.53
C GLU A 253 17.33 9.21 21.58
N VAL A 254 16.28 9.93 21.19
CA VAL A 254 15.65 10.96 22.04
C VAL A 254 14.57 10.37 22.94
N TYR A 255 13.69 9.52 22.40
CA TYR A 255 12.49 9.04 23.10
C TYR A 255 12.49 7.52 23.35
N GLY A 256 13.41 6.80 22.72
CA GLY A 256 13.39 5.34 22.65
C GLY A 256 12.38 4.84 21.63
N LEU A 257 12.75 3.83 20.85
CA LEU A 257 11.93 3.27 19.77
C LEU A 257 11.85 1.75 19.88
N THR A 258 10.64 1.21 19.84
CA THR A 258 10.43 -0.22 19.55
C THR A 258 10.30 -0.41 18.04
N LEU A 259 11.31 -1.01 17.42
CA LEU A 259 11.38 -1.20 15.97
C LEU A 259 11.06 -2.64 15.60
N CYS A 260 9.94 -2.84 14.91
CA CYS A 260 9.51 -4.13 14.37
C CYS A 260 9.77 -4.14 12.86
N THR A 261 10.86 -4.78 12.45
CA THR A 261 11.31 -4.77 11.05
C THR A 261 12.02 -6.07 10.70
N GLY A 262 11.94 -6.45 9.42
CA GLY A 262 12.78 -7.47 8.81
C GLY A 262 14.11 -6.95 8.27
N SER A 263 14.33 -5.62 8.32
CA SER A 263 15.53 -4.95 7.83
C SER A 263 16.76 -5.14 8.72
N ASP A 264 17.94 -4.76 8.21
CA ASP A 264 19.18 -4.80 9.01
C ASP A 264 19.06 -3.90 10.25
N LYS A 265 19.16 -4.53 11.42
CA LYS A 265 19.08 -3.89 12.74
C LYS A 265 20.15 -2.81 12.94
N LYS A 266 21.30 -2.94 12.27
CA LYS A 266 22.42 -1.98 12.40
C LYS A 266 22.06 -0.57 11.92
N LEU A 267 21.09 -0.45 11.01
CA LEU A 267 20.67 0.83 10.43
C LEU A 267 20.05 1.76 11.48
N VAL A 268 19.41 1.20 12.50
CA VAL A 268 18.80 1.95 13.62
C VAL A 268 19.25 1.31 14.94
N SER A 269 20.56 1.24 15.14
CA SER A 269 21.20 0.41 16.18
C SER A 269 20.78 0.71 17.63
N LYS A 270 20.29 1.91 17.92
CA LYS A 270 19.82 2.31 19.26
C LYS A 270 18.36 1.94 19.53
N ALA A 271 17.62 1.46 18.53
CA ALA A 271 16.25 1.00 18.72
C ALA A 271 16.19 -0.34 19.49
N LYS A 272 15.11 -0.53 20.24
CA LYS A 272 14.73 -1.84 20.77
C LYS A 272 14.13 -2.66 19.64
N HIS A 273 14.90 -3.59 19.10
CA HIS A 273 14.43 -4.45 18.00
C HIS A 273 13.52 -5.57 18.50
N ALA A 274 12.26 -5.56 18.07
CA ALA A 274 11.30 -6.64 18.36
C ALA A 274 11.23 -7.70 17.25
N GLY A 275 11.96 -7.51 16.14
CA GLY A 275 11.99 -8.43 15.00
C GLY A 275 10.75 -8.33 14.11
N TYR A 276 10.55 -9.36 13.29
CA TYR A 276 9.37 -9.48 12.43
C TYR A 276 8.13 -9.84 13.26
N VAL A 277 6.99 -9.25 12.91
CA VAL A 277 5.71 -9.45 13.59
C VAL A 277 4.65 -9.82 12.54
N SER A 278 3.81 -10.79 12.85
CA SER A 278 2.75 -11.23 11.93
C SER A 278 1.68 -10.17 11.75
N TYR A 279 1.13 -10.06 10.53
CA TYR A 279 0.08 -9.11 10.21
C TYR A 279 -1.20 -9.33 11.03
N GLU A 280 -1.63 -10.58 11.17
CA GLU A 280 -2.89 -10.90 11.84
C GLU A 280 -2.79 -10.79 13.37
N GLU A 281 -1.75 -11.36 13.98
CA GLU A 281 -1.70 -11.52 15.44
C GLU A 281 -0.81 -10.50 16.14
N GLY A 282 0.36 -10.21 15.57
CA GLY A 282 1.41 -9.42 16.21
C GLY A 282 1.22 -7.92 16.02
N MET A 283 1.07 -7.47 14.78
CA MET A 283 0.94 -6.05 14.44
C MET A 283 -0.19 -5.35 15.22
N PRO A 284 -1.43 -5.89 15.28
CA PRO A 284 -2.53 -5.19 15.94
C PRO A 284 -2.30 -4.98 17.44
N LYS A 285 -1.63 -5.93 18.10
CA LYS A 285 -1.31 -5.82 19.54
C LYS A 285 -0.31 -4.70 19.77
N ILE A 286 0.74 -4.63 18.97
CA ILE A 286 1.75 -3.55 19.10
C ILE A 286 1.10 -2.20 18.79
N PHE A 287 0.26 -2.12 17.75
CA PHE A 287 -0.43 -0.87 17.42
C PHE A 287 -1.30 -0.36 18.58
N ARG A 288 -2.09 -1.24 19.20
CA ARG A 288 -2.89 -0.90 20.38
C ARG A 288 -2.01 -0.54 21.58
N ASP A 289 -0.97 -1.33 21.84
CA ASP A 289 -0.15 -1.24 23.04
C ASP A 289 0.93 -0.12 22.96
N SER A 290 1.00 0.57 21.83
CA SER A 290 1.89 1.71 21.60
C SER A 290 1.21 3.04 21.92
N ALA A 291 1.93 3.86 22.67
CA ALA A 291 1.51 5.21 22.94
C ALA A 291 1.53 6.04 21.66
N ILE A 292 2.61 5.95 20.88
CA ILE A 292 2.70 6.56 19.55
C ILE A 292 3.12 5.52 18.52
N ASN A 293 2.33 5.38 17.45
CA ASN A 293 2.71 4.59 16.28
C ASN A 293 3.14 5.52 15.15
N ILE A 294 4.42 5.45 14.79
CA ILE A 294 4.96 6.23 13.68
C ILE A 294 4.59 5.55 12.36
N ASN A 295 4.03 6.32 11.43
CA ASN A 295 3.92 5.95 10.03
C ASN A 295 4.76 6.92 9.17
N ILE A 296 5.63 6.35 8.33
CA ILE A 296 6.37 7.10 7.31
C ILE A 296 6.01 6.45 5.97
N THR A 297 5.19 7.09 5.17
CA THR A 297 4.68 6.60 3.89
C THR A 297 5.82 6.47 2.86
N LEU A 298 5.74 5.46 2.00
CA LEU A 298 6.66 5.30 0.86
C LEU A 298 6.41 6.42 -0.15
N ARG A 299 7.45 7.11 -0.62
CA ARG A 299 7.32 8.30 -1.47
C ARG A 299 6.63 8.08 -2.82
N SER A 300 6.55 6.85 -3.30
CA SER A 300 5.78 6.50 -4.50
C SER A 300 4.27 6.54 -4.28
N ILE A 301 3.80 6.44 -3.02
CA ILE A 301 2.43 6.79 -2.66
C ILE A 301 2.40 8.32 -2.59
N GLU A 302 1.82 8.95 -3.61
CA GLU A 302 1.86 10.40 -3.78
C GLU A 302 0.77 11.11 -2.98
N SER A 303 -0.42 10.52 -2.94
CA SER A 303 -1.57 11.08 -2.23
C SER A 303 -2.22 10.10 -1.26
N GLY A 304 -2.13 8.79 -1.53
CA GLY A 304 -2.89 7.72 -0.88
C GLY A 304 -2.64 7.55 0.62
N ILE A 305 -3.61 6.95 1.29
CA ILE A 305 -3.46 6.49 2.68
C ILE A 305 -2.80 5.10 2.67
N PRO A 306 -1.59 4.91 3.21
CA PRO A 306 -0.99 3.58 3.29
C PRO A 306 -1.79 2.70 4.25
N LEU A 307 -1.89 1.40 3.96
CA LEU A 307 -2.61 0.43 4.78
C LEU A 307 -2.24 0.51 6.27
N ARG A 308 -0.95 0.71 6.58
CA ARG A 308 -0.45 0.84 7.97
C ARG A 308 -1.18 1.94 8.76
N ALA A 309 -1.49 3.07 8.14
CA ALA A 309 -2.19 4.15 8.83
C ALA A 309 -3.59 3.68 9.28
N LEU A 310 -4.30 2.96 8.40
CA LEU A 310 -5.60 2.38 8.70
C LEU A 310 -5.49 1.22 9.70
N ASP A 311 -4.46 0.37 9.61
CA ASP A 311 -4.23 -0.71 10.59
C ASP A 311 -4.00 -0.15 12.00
N ILE A 312 -3.19 0.92 12.13
CA ILE A 312 -2.90 1.57 13.41
C ILE A 312 -4.21 2.09 14.03
N MET A 313 -4.96 2.90 13.27
CA MET A 313 -6.20 3.50 13.76
C MET A 313 -7.28 2.43 14.00
N GLY A 314 -7.42 1.45 13.10
CA GLY A 314 -8.34 0.33 13.24
C GLY A 314 -8.06 -0.56 14.45
N ALA A 315 -6.80 -0.66 14.87
CA ALA A 315 -6.39 -1.34 16.10
C ALA A 315 -6.57 -0.49 17.37
N GLY A 316 -7.09 0.75 17.27
CA GLY A 316 -7.23 1.65 18.40
C GLY A 316 -5.93 2.32 18.85
N GLY A 317 -4.92 2.32 17.97
CA GLY A 317 -3.64 2.97 18.20
C GLY A 317 -3.65 4.45 17.80
N PHE A 318 -2.88 5.26 18.50
CA PHE A 318 -2.63 6.64 18.10
C PHE A 318 -1.65 6.69 16.92
N LEU A 319 -2.08 7.34 15.83
CA LEU A 319 -1.30 7.50 14.60
C LEU A 319 -0.55 8.83 14.59
N LEU A 320 0.76 8.77 14.40
CA LEU A 320 1.60 9.91 14.02
C LEU A 320 2.21 9.63 12.64
N SER A 321 1.73 10.29 11.59
CA SER A 321 2.10 10.01 10.20
C SER A 321 2.76 11.22 9.55
N ASN A 322 3.66 11.00 8.59
CA ASN A 322 4.01 12.10 7.69
C ASN A 322 2.77 12.54 6.90
N TYR A 323 2.73 13.82 6.53
CA TYR A 323 1.64 14.38 5.76
C TYR A 323 1.44 13.62 4.43
N GLN A 324 0.18 13.28 4.16
CA GLN A 324 -0.33 12.74 2.90
C GLN A 324 -1.64 13.46 2.56
N PRO A 325 -1.82 13.96 1.32
CA PRO A 325 -3.02 14.68 0.90
C PRO A 325 -4.33 13.97 1.27
N GLU A 326 -4.47 12.67 0.96
CA GLU A 326 -5.71 11.96 1.24
C GLU A 326 -5.86 11.66 2.74
N LEU A 327 -4.76 11.43 3.46
CA LEU A 327 -4.86 11.28 4.92
C LEU A 327 -5.41 12.56 5.57
N ALA A 328 -4.98 13.74 5.12
CA ALA A 328 -5.51 15.03 5.57
C ALA A 328 -6.93 15.32 5.07
N GLU A 329 -7.35 14.73 3.94
CA GLU A 329 -8.72 14.84 3.42
C GLU A 329 -9.71 14.06 4.28
N TYR A 330 -9.37 12.84 4.68
CA TYR A 330 -10.27 11.99 5.46
C TYR A 330 -10.15 12.21 6.97
N PHE A 331 -8.98 12.55 7.49
CA PHE A 331 -8.71 12.66 8.93
C PHE A 331 -8.24 14.07 9.28
N GLU A 332 -8.94 14.71 10.21
CA GLU A 332 -8.62 16.04 10.70
C GLU A 332 -7.41 15.95 11.64
N ASP A 333 -6.35 16.71 11.30
CA ASP A 333 -5.09 16.73 12.06
C ASP A 333 -5.32 17.22 13.50
N GLY A 334 -4.79 16.48 14.47
CA GLY A 334 -4.97 16.74 15.90
C GLY A 334 -6.31 16.27 16.46
N LYS A 335 -7.18 15.63 15.66
CA LYS A 335 -8.49 15.14 16.10
C LYS A 335 -8.71 13.65 15.86
N GLU A 336 -8.38 13.14 14.68
CA GLU A 336 -8.48 11.70 14.38
C GLU A 336 -7.12 11.05 14.06
N ALA A 337 -6.18 11.84 13.57
CA ALA A 337 -4.79 11.45 13.35
C ALA A 337 -3.89 12.66 13.61
N VAL A 338 -2.59 12.43 13.75
CA VAL A 338 -1.61 13.51 13.81
C VAL A 338 -0.66 13.40 12.63
N LEU A 339 -0.48 14.51 11.93
CA LEU A 339 0.38 14.63 10.76
C LEU A 339 1.67 15.36 11.13
N PHE A 340 2.80 15.04 10.49
CA PHE A 340 4.02 15.83 10.58
C PHE A 340 4.60 16.21 9.20
N GLY A 341 5.24 17.37 9.14
CA GLY A 341 5.80 17.95 7.91
C GLY A 341 7.33 18.06 7.87
N SER A 342 8.02 17.58 8.91
CA SER A 342 9.49 17.52 8.95
C SER A 342 9.96 16.56 10.05
N GLU A 343 11.25 16.25 10.08
CA GLU A 343 11.86 15.47 11.16
C GLU A 343 11.85 16.22 12.51
N GLU A 344 11.98 17.55 12.50
CA GLU A 344 11.87 18.40 13.69
C GLU A 344 10.44 18.35 14.25
N ASP A 345 9.43 18.54 13.38
CA ASP A 345 8.02 18.46 13.75
C ASP A 345 7.63 17.06 14.25
N LEU A 346 8.20 15.99 13.68
CA LEU A 346 8.06 14.63 14.20
C LEU A 346 8.56 14.52 15.65
N LEU A 347 9.77 15.03 15.94
CA LEU A 347 10.36 14.93 17.27
C LEU A 347 9.59 15.79 18.29
N ASP A 348 9.17 16.99 17.92
CA ASP A 348 8.40 17.88 18.78
C ASP A 348 7.02 17.28 19.11
N LYS A 349 6.33 16.73 18.11
CA LYS A 349 5.03 16.06 18.30
C LYS A 349 5.16 14.81 19.15
N ILE A 350 6.23 14.02 19.02
CA ILE A 350 6.46 12.89 19.92
C ILE A 350 6.58 13.36 21.36
N GLY A 351 7.41 14.38 21.62
CA GLY A 351 7.57 14.96 22.96
C GLY A 351 6.23 15.43 23.54
N PHE A 352 5.49 16.23 22.76
CA PHE A 352 4.19 16.75 23.16
C PHE A 352 3.19 15.64 23.49
N TYR A 353 2.96 14.69 22.58
CA TYR A 353 1.91 13.67 22.78
C TYR A 353 2.28 12.60 23.83
N LEU A 354 3.56 12.41 24.15
CA LEU A 354 3.96 11.58 25.29
C LEU A 354 3.59 12.20 26.64
N GLU A 355 3.47 13.52 26.72
CA GLU A 355 3.06 14.25 27.95
C GLU A 355 1.54 14.45 28.06
N HIS A 356 0.78 14.20 26.98
CA HIS A 356 -0.66 14.48 26.88
C HIS A 356 -1.48 13.20 26.65
N ASP A 357 -1.50 12.30 27.63
CA ASP A 357 -2.13 10.97 27.53
C ASP A 357 -3.64 11.02 27.19
N GLU A 358 -4.39 11.91 27.84
CA GLU A 358 -5.84 12.04 27.63
C GLU A 358 -6.17 12.46 26.19
N LEU A 359 -5.51 13.51 25.70
CA LEU A 359 -5.65 13.99 24.33
C LEU A 359 -5.26 12.89 23.32
N ARG A 360 -4.17 12.17 23.58
CA ARG A 360 -3.70 11.09 22.72
C ARG A 360 -4.73 9.96 22.62
N ARG A 361 -5.38 9.60 23.73
CA ARG A 361 -6.46 8.58 23.75
C ARG A 361 -7.71 9.05 23.05
N GLU A 362 -8.08 10.33 23.20
CA GLU A 362 -9.21 10.93 22.50
C GLU A 362 -9.00 10.87 20.98
N ILE A 363 -7.81 11.28 20.50
CA ILE A 363 -7.46 11.22 19.09
C ILE A 363 -7.50 9.78 18.56
N ALA A 364 -6.89 8.83 19.29
CA ALA A 364 -6.91 7.41 18.91
C ALA A 364 -8.34 6.85 18.84
N TYR A 365 -9.22 7.25 19.76
CA TYR A 365 -10.63 6.84 19.76
C TYR A 365 -11.37 7.39 18.53
N ASN A 366 -11.19 8.67 18.22
CA ASN A 366 -11.84 9.29 17.06
C ASN A 366 -11.34 8.69 15.73
N GLY A 367 -10.02 8.46 15.62
CA GLY A 367 -9.41 7.76 14.47
C GLY A 367 -9.96 6.35 14.30
N TRP A 368 -9.99 5.57 15.37
CA TRP A 368 -10.61 4.23 15.38
C TRP A 368 -12.06 4.30 14.90
N LYS A 369 -12.87 5.17 15.50
CA LYS A 369 -14.30 5.31 15.16
C LYS A 369 -14.49 5.64 13.68
N LYS A 370 -13.73 6.60 13.13
CA LYS A 370 -13.81 6.95 11.71
C LYS A 370 -13.42 5.77 10.80
N VAL A 371 -12.40 4.98 11.19
CA VAL A 371 -12.04 3.74 10.47
C VAL A 371 -13.18 2.73 10.50
N GLN A 372 -13.86 2.54 11.63
CA GLN A 372 -15.04 1.66 11.73
C GLN A 372 -16.14 2.04 10.73
N GLU A 373 -16.37 3.34 10.57
CA GLU A 373 -17.48 3.89 9.79
C GLU A 373 -17.19 3.94 8.28
N GLN A 374 -15.94 4.20 7.89
CA GLN A 374 -15.61 4.55 6.50
C GLN A 374 -14.52 3.69 5.84
N PHE A 375 -13.78 2.90 6.62
CA PHE A 375 -12.64 2.10 6.14
C PHE A 375 -12.71 0.63 6.56
N GLY A 376 -13.89 0.15 6.94
CA GLY A 376 -14.15 -1.27 7.14
C GLY A 376 -14.33 -2.00 5.81
N TYR A 377 -13.81 -3.24 5.71
CA TYR A 377 -13.94 -4.04 4.47
C TYR A 377 -15.38 -4.14 3.96
N GLU A 378 -16.38 -4.37 4.82
CA GLU A 378 -17.78 -4.46 4.39
C GLU A 378 -18.29 -3.19 3.71
N TYR A 379 -17.89 -2.03 4.23
CA TYR A 379 -18.26 -0.74 3.65
C TYR A 379 -17.61 -0.57 2.26
N VAL A 380 -16.30 -0.80 2.17
CA VAL A 380 -15.54 -0.59 0.94
C VAL A 380 -15.92 -1.60 -0.15
N VAL A 381 -16.06 -2.89 0.21
CA VAL A 381 -16.52 -3.94 -0.71
C VAL A 381 -17.92 -3.65 -1.21
N THR A 382 -18.81 -3.11 -0.36
CA THR A 382 -20.13 -2.65 -0.81
C THR A 382 -20.02 -1.55 -1.87
N GLN A 383 -19.11 -0.59 -1.72
CA GLN A 383 -18.90 0.45 -2.74
C GLN A 383 -18.34 -0.12 -4.03
N ILE A 384 -17.35 -1.02 -3.93
CA ILE A 384 -16.78 -1.74 -5.08
C ILE A 384 -17.89 -2.45 -5.87
N LEU A 385 -18.70 -3.28 -5.20
CA LEU A 385 -19.76 -4.05 -5.86
C LEU A 385 -20.85 -3.17 -6.47
N LYS A 386 -21.17 -2.03 -5.85
CA LYS A 386 -22.09 -1.04 -6.41
C LYS A 386 -21.55 -0.43 -7.71
N ILE A 387 -20.27 -0.06 -7.74
CA ILE A 387 -19.61 0.50 -8.93
C ILE A 387 -19.61 -0.52 -10.09
N VAL A 388 -19.36 -1.80 -9.79
CA VAL A 388 -19.38 -2.87 -10.80
C VAL A 388 -20.82 -3.25 -11.23
N GLY A 389 -21.86 -2.77 -10.53
CA GLY A 389 -23.26 -3.09 -10.82
C GLY A 389 -23.65 -4.52 -10.40
N LYS A 390 -23.07 -5.02 -9.29
CA LYS A 390 -23.25 -6.39 -8.79
C LYS A 390 -23.72 -6.45 -7.32
N TYR A 391 -24.24 -5.36 -6.77
CA TYR A 391 -24.77 -5.28 -5.41
C TYR A 391 -26.27 -5.63 -5.34
#